data_AF-A0A9C9G4G3-F1
#
_entry.id   AF-A0A9C9G4G3-F1
#
_cell.length_a   1.000
_cell.length_b   1.000
_cell.length_c   1.000
_cell.angle_alpha   90.00
_cell.angle_beta   90.00
_cell.angle_gamma   90.00
#
_symmetry.space_group_name_H-M   'P 1'
#
loop_
_entity.id
_entity.type
_entity.pdbx_description
1 polymer ?
#
loop_
_entity_poly.entity_id
_entity_poly.type
_entity_poly.pdbx_seq_one_letter_code
_entity_poly.pdbx_strand_id
1 'polypeptide(L)'
;LEGRDIYIREGCYLCHSQMIRPFRAETERYGHYSVAGEFVYDHPFQWGSKRTGPDLARVGGRYSDEWHRVHLTNARDVVPESNMPGFPWLDENVLDGELTAKKLTVMNTLITATCNGCITYTDQEIASAGDDVRGKTELDALIAYLQSLGTSIKTRR
;
A
#
# COMPACT_ATOMS: atom_id res chain seq x y z
N LEU A 1 2.29 -4.26 -6.37
CA LEU A 1 0.89 -4.26 -6.86
C LEU A 1 0.01 -5.20 -6.03
N GLU A 2 0.31 -6.50 -5.94
CA GLU A 2 -0.54 -7.47 -5.21
C GLU A 2 -0.92 -7.06 -3.78
N GLY A 3 0.04 -6.57 -2.99
CA GLY A 3 -0.24 -6.07 -1.63
C GLY A 3 -1.26 -4.93 -1.55
N ARG A 4 -1.33 -4.11 -2.59
CA ARG A 4 -2.31 -3.02 -2.71
C ARG A 4 -3.70 -3.58 -3.02
N ASP A 5 -3.79 -4.62 -3.85
CA ASP A 5 -5.05 -5.29 -4.12
C ASP A 5 -5.57 -6.00 -2.86
N ILE A 6 -4.67 -6.57 -2.05
CA ILE A 6 -5.01 -7.12 -0.73
C ILE A 6 -5.49 -6.01 0.22
N TYR A 7 -4.80 -4.87 0.28
CA TYR A 7 -5.24 -3.71 1.06
C TYR A 7 -6.68 -3.26 0.70
N ILE A 8 -7.01 -3.31 -0.60
CA ILE A 8 -8.36 -3.02 -1.09
C ILE A 8 -9.34 -4.14 -0.72
N ARG A 9 -8.98 -5.41 -0.94
CA ARG A 9 -9.80 -6.59 -0.63
C ARG A 9 -10.20 -6.65 0.84
N GLU A 10 -9.26 -6.34 1.73
CA GLU A 10 -9.46 -6.34 3.18
C GLU A 10 -10.16 -5.06 3.70
N GLY A 11 -10.47 -4.12 2.81
CA GLY A 11 -11.21 -2.91 3.19
C GLY A 11 -10.45 -1.97 4.11
N CYS A 12 -9.11 -2.00 4.11
CA CYS A 12 -8.28 -1.16 4.98
C CYS A 12 -8.60 0.34 4.83
N TYR A 13 -8.98 0.75 3.61
CA TYR A 13 -9.41 2.11 3.26
C TYR A 13 -10.67 2.60 4.03
N LEU A 14 -11.46 1.68 4.61
CA LEU A 14 -12.63 2.05 5.44
C LEU A 14 -12.22 2.65 6.79
N CYS A 15 -11.01 2.33 7.26
CA CYS A 15 -10.48 2.81 8.54
C CYS A 15 -9.28 3.73 8.40
N HIS A 16 -8.50 3.58 7.33
CA HIS A 16 -7.25 4.29 7.11
C HIS A 16 -7.31 5.15 5.86
N SER A 17 -6.92 6.41 6.00
CA SER A 17 -6.70 7.28 4.85
C SER A 17 -5.27 7.21 4.36
N GLN A 18 -5.07 7.48 3.07
CA GLN A 18 -3.76 7.78 2.49
C GLN A 18 -3.77 9.18 1.87
N MET A 19 -4.07 10.21 2.68
CA MET A 19 -4.06 11.60 2.23
C MET A 19 -3.87 12.55 3.41
N ILE A 20 -2.64 13.06 3.57
CA ILE A 20 -2.30 14.02 4.62
C ILE A 20 -2.67 15.42 4.14
N ARG A 21 -3.47 16.13 4.94
CA ARG A 21 -3.93 17.49 4.63
C ARG A 21 -2.85 18.52 4.92
N PRO A 22 -2.81 19.67 4.22
CA PRO A 22 -1.79 20.71 4.39
C PRO A 22 -2.03 21.59 5.62
N PHE A 23 -2.24 20.96 6.79
CA PHE A 23 -2.34 21.63 8.07
C PHE A 23 -1.14 21.26 8.93
N ARG A 24 -0.60 22.22 9.67
CA ARG A 24 0.55 22.00 10.55
C ARG A 24 0.39 20.77 11.44
N ALA A 25 -0.77 20.64 12.10
CA ALA A 25 -1.02 19.52 13.02
C ALA A 25 -1.00 18.14 12.33
N GLU A 26 -1.38 18.04 11.05
CA GLU A 26 -1.25 16.79 10.30
C GLU A 26 0.18 16.54 9.89
N THR A 27 0.88 17.59 9.46
CA THR A 27 2.30 17.49 9.08
C THR A 27 3.16 16.99 10.24
N GLU A 28 2.96 17.52 11.44
CA GLU A 28 3.69 17.09 12.65
C GLU A 28 3.38 15.63 13.02
N ARG A 29 2.15 15.15 12.76
CA ARG A 29 1.70 13.81 13.14
C ARG A 29 2.12 12.73 12.14
N TYR A 30 2.00 13.02 10.85
CA TYR A 30 2.12 12.03 9.78
C TYR A 30 3.29 12.30 8.84
N GLY A 31 3.84 13.52 8.81
CA GLY A 31 4.87 13.94 7.87
C GLY A 31 4.34 14.85 6.76
N HIS A 32 5.16 15.16 5.77
CA HIS A 32 4.81 16.11 4.69
C HIS A 32 3.44 15.81 4.08
N TYR A 33 2.64 16.86 3.87
CA TYR A 33 1.31 16.76 3.27
C TYR A 33 1.35 16.02 1.92
N SER A 34 0.26 15.35 1.57
CA SER A 34 0.17 14.59 0.32
C SER A 34 0.10 15.53 -0.89
N VAL A 35 0.80 15.16 -1.96
CA VAL A 35 0.80 15.89 -3.23
C VAL A 35 0.20 15.04 -4.34
N ALA A 36 -0.46 15.69 -5.30
CA ALA A 36 -1.21 14.98 -6.36
C ALA A 36 -0.34 14.00 -7.16
N GLY A 37 0.94 14.32 -7.36
CA GLY A 37 1.89 13.49 -8.10
C GLY A 37 2.12 12.09 -7.50
N GLU A 38 1.81 11.87 -6.23
CA GLU A 38 2.01 10.58 -5.56
C GLU A 38 0.98 9.53 -5.96
N PHE A 39 -0.19 9.98 -6.41
CA PHE A 39 -1.35 9.12 -6.67
C PHE A 39 -1.59 8.89 -8.15
N VAL A 40 -0.68 9.35 -9.01
CA VAL A 40 -0.83 9.28 -10.47
C VAL A 40 -0.94 7.83 -10.96
N TYR A 41 -0.28 6.90 -10.28
CA TYR A 41 -0.30 5.47 -10.59
C TYR A 41 -1.40 4.69 -9.85
N ASP A 42 -2.20 5.36 -9.02
CA ASP A 42 -3.19 4.69 -8.17
C ASP A 42 -4.52 4.49 -8.91
N HIS A 43 -4.77 3.25 -9.32
CA HIS A 43 -6.04 2.85 -9.89
C HIS A 43 -6.71 1.76 -9.03
N PRO A 44 -7.83 2.04 -8.34
CA PRO A 44 -8.40 3.37 -8.04
C PRO A 44 -7.64 4.07 -6.89
N PHE A 45 -7.74 5.41 -6.77
CA PHE A 45 -7.10 6.16 -5.69
C PHE A 45 -7.45 5.62 -4.28
N GLN A 46 -6.51 5.72 -3.34
CA GLN A 46 -6.65 5.21 -1.96
C GLN A 46 -6.78 6.33 -0.90
N TRP A 47 -7.22 7.51 -1.30
CA TRP A 47 -7.53 8.57 -0.34
C TRP A 47 -8.69 8.11 0.53
N GLY A 48 -8.53 8.21 1.85
CA GLY A 48 -9.58 7.81 2.77
C GLY A 48 -10.61 8.91 2.94
N SER A 49 -11.84 8.49 3.25
CA SER A 49 -12.93 9.36 3.69
C SER A 49 -13.17 9.31 5.20
N LYS A 50 -12.47 8.40 5.91
CA LYS A 50 -12.59 8.18 7.35
C LYS A 50 -11.24 7.83 7.95
N ARG A 51 -11.06 8.16 9.24
CA ARG A 51 -9.91 7.78 10.07
C ARG A 51 -10.40 7.15 11.37
N THR A 52 -10.65 5.85 11.32
CA THR A 52 -10.79 5.04 12.54
C THR A 52 -9.41 4.65 13.07
N GLY A 53 -8.50 4.31 12.16
CA GLY A 53 -7.07 4.23 12.43
C GLY A 53 -6.32 5.45 11.89
N PRO A 54 -4.99 5.54 12.13
CA PRO A 54 -4.14 6.63 11.64
C PRO A 54 -4.07 6.71 10.10
N ASP A 55 -3.66 7.85 9.57
CA ASP A 55 -3.30 7.97 8.15
C ASP A 55 -2.04 7.15 7.84
N LEU A 56 -2.02 6.50 6.67
CA LEU A 56 -0.95 5.60 6.24
C LEU A 56 -0.07 6.16 5.10
N ALA A 57 -0.33 7.37 4.59
CA ALA A 57 0.35 7.88 3.39
C ALA A 57 1.88 8.05 3.55
N ARG A 58 2.41 7.92 4.77
CA ARG A 58 3.83 8.05 5.14
C ARG A 58 4.27 6.96 6.10
N VAL A 59 3.67 5.78 6.03
CA VAL A 59 4.04 4.66 6.92
C VAL A 59 5.32 3.96 6.46
N GLY A 60 5.73 4.14 5.21
CA GLY A 60 6.94 3.53 4.66
C GLY A 60 8.19 3.86 5.48
N GLY A 61 8.87 2.83 5.96
CA GLY A 61 10.07 2.93 6.80
C GLY A 61 9.82 3.45 8.24
N ARG A 62 8.56 3.68 8.65
CA ARG A 62 8.24 4.13 10.01
C ARG A 62 8.25 2.99 11.03
N TYR A 63 7.91 1.78 10.59
CA TYR A 63 7.91 0.56 11.39
C TYR A 63 8.66 -0.55 10.64
N SER A 64 9.20 -1.52 11.37
CA SER A 64 9.85 -2.69 10.76
C SER A 64 8.81 -3.63 10.15
N ASP A 65 9.24 -4.46 9.21
CA ASP A 65 8.39 -5.51 8.63
C ASP A 65 7.86 -6.47 9.70
N GLU A 66 8.68 -6.77 10.70
CA GLU A 66 8.28 -7.60 11.85
C GLU A 66 7.17 -6.93 12.68
N TRP A 67 7.27 -5.62 12.91
CA TRP A 67 6.20 -4.89 13.60
C TRP A 67 4.90 -4.96 12.79
N HIS A 68 4.97 -4.79 11.47
CA HIS A 68 3.82 -4.93 10.60
C HIS A 68 3.24 -6.35 10.65
N ARG A 69 4.08 -7.39 10.66
CA ARG A 69 3.65 -8.78 10.78
C ARG A 69 2.84 -9.01 12.05
N VAL A 70 3.42 -8.70 13.21
CA VAL A 70 2.74 -8.85 14.52
C VAL A 70 1.46 -8.02 14.58
N HIS A 71 1.51 -6.75 14.14
CA HIS A 71 0.35 -5.87 14.16
C HIS A 71 -0.79 -6.34 13.25
N LEU A 72 -0.48 -6.86 12.06
CA LEU A 72 -1.50 -7.35 11.12
C LEU A 72 -2.08 -8.69 11.59
N THR A 73 -1.27 -9.60 12.15
CA THR A 73 -1.77 -10.86 12.73
C THR A 73 -2.73 -10.58 13.88
N ASN A 74 -2.32 -9.73 14.83
CA ASN A 74 -3.18 -9.24 15.90
C ASN A 74 -2.70 -7.91 16.46
N ALA A 75 -3.39 -6.82 16.09
CA ALA A 75 -2.99 -5.47 16.45
C ALA A 75 -2.87 -5.23 17.97
N ARG A 76 -3.62 -6.00 18.78
CA ARG A 76 -3.65 -5.86 20.24
C ARG A 76 -2.38 -6.35 20.93
N ASP A 77 -1.54 -7.13 20.24
CA ASP A 77 -0.29 -7.62 20.78
C ASP A 77 0.78 -6.52 20.86
N VAL A 78 0.66 -5.47 20.03
CA VAL A 78 1.57 -4.32 20.02
C VAL A 78 0.90 -2.99 20.36
N VAL A 79 -0.43 -2.92 20.22
CA VAL A 79 -1.25 -1.75 20.59
C VAL A 79 -2.51 -2.27 21.32
N PRO A 80 -2.45 -2.48 22.66
CA PRO A 80 -3.52 -3.14 23.42
C PRO A 80 -4.91 -2.53 23.25
N GLU A 81 -4.99 -1.22 23.07
CA GLU A 81 -6.23 -0.46 22.86
C GLU A 81 -6.74 -0.48 21.41
N SER A 82 -6.06 -1.17 20.50
CA SER A 82 -6.41 -1.17 19.09
C SER A 82 -7.79 -1.78 18.83
N ASN A 83 -8.58 -1.04 18.05
CA ASN A 83 -9.86 -1.52 17.51
C ASN A 83 -9.72 -2.18 16.12
N MET A 84 -8.50 -2.25 15.57
CA MET A 84 -8.24 -2.88 14.27
C MET A 84 -8.51 -4.40 14.34
N PRO A 85 -9.18 -5.00 13.34
CA PRO A 85 -9.28 -6.46 13.23
C PRO A 85 -7.90 -7.11 13.08
N GLY A 86 -7.77 -8.37 13.53
CA GLY A 86 -6.62 -9.20 13.17
C GLY A 86 -6.84 -9.85 11.80
N PHE A 87 -5.77 -9.98 11.02
CA PHE A 87 -5.75 -10.57 9.68
C PHE A 87 -4.79 -11.78 9.61
N PRO A 88 -4.88 -12.77 10.53
CA PRO A 88 -3.90 -13.87 10.60
C PRO A 88 -3.86 -14.73 9.33
N TRP A 89 -4.97 -14.84 8.59
CA TRP A 89 -5.05 -15.61 7.35
C TRP A 89 -4.10 -15.12 6.26
N LEU A 90 -3.64 -13.86 6.31
CA LEU A 90 -2.71 -13.33 5.32
C LEU A 90 -1.35 -14.05 5.33
N ASP A 91 -0.96 -14.64 6.47
CA ASP A 91 0.28 -15.42 6.60
C ASP A 91 0.12 -16.85 6.03
N GLU A 92 -1.11 -17.35 5.98
CA GLU A 92 -1.43 -18.69 5.46
C GLU A 92 -1.70 -18.68 3.95
N ASN A 93 -2.23 -17.58 3.42
CA ASN A 93 -2.57 -17.43 2.01
C ASN A 93 -1.32 -17.13 1.19
N VAL A 94 -1.07 -17.93 0.15
CA VAL A 94 0.10 -17.82 -0.73
C VAL A 94 -0.31 -17.32 -2.11
N LEU A 95 0.44 -16.37 -2.65
CA LEU A 95 0.25 -15.83 -3.98
C LEU A 95 0.74 -16.83 -5.05
N ASP A 96 -0.10 -17.12 -6.04
CA ASP A 96 0.23 -17.96 -7.20
C ASP A 96 0.97 -17.18 -8.31
N GLY A 97 0.73 -15.88 -8.39
CA GLY A 97 1.27 -14.96 -9.39
C GLY A 97 0.60 -15.04 -10.76
N GLU A 98 -0.47 -15.83 -10.93
CA GLU A 98 -1.06 -16.13 -12.25
C GLU A 98 -1.61 -14.87 -12.94
N LEU A 99 -2.18 -13.95 -12.17
CA LEU A 99 -2.81 -12.75 -12.70
C LEU A 99 -1.90 -11.53 -12.69
N THR A 100 -0.73 -11.59 -12.06
CA THR A 100 0.11 -10.40 -11.82
C THR A 100 0.58 -9.76 -13.12
N ALA A 101 1.04 -10.55 -14.08
CA ALA A 101 1.43 -10.05 -15.41
C ALA A 101 0.26 -9.32 -16.11
N LYS A 102 -0.93 -9.95 -16.12
CA LYS A 102 -2.14 -9.36 -16.70
C LYS A 102 -2.53 -8.05 -16.01
N LYS A 103 -2.44 -7.99 -14.68
CA LYS A 103 -2.71 -6.76 -13.92
C LYS A 103 -1.75 -5.64 -14.31
N LEU A 104 -0.46 -5.92 -14.46
CA LEU A 104 0.51 -4.90 -14.90
C LEU A 104 0.21 -4.39 -16.31
N THR A 105 -0.18 -5.27 -17.25
CA THR A 105 -0.62 -4.86 -18.60
C THR A 105 -1.85 -3.94 -18.55
N VAL A 106 -2.82 -4.27 -17.69
CA VAL A 106 -4.01 -3.41 -17.49
C VAL A 106 -3.61 -2.08 -16.86
N MET A 107 -2.72 -2.09 -15.86
CA MET A 107 -2.20 -0.87 -15.24
C MET A 107 -1.50 0.02 -16.26
N ASN A 108 -0.67 -0.52 -17.15
CA ASN A 108 -0.07 0.26 -18.24
C ASN A 108 -1.15 0.98 -19.07
N THR A 109 -2.21 0.27 -19.43
CA THR A 109 -3.34 0.85 -20.19
C THR A 109 -4.00 2.01 -19.42
N LEU A 110 -4.26 1.83 -18.13
CA LEU A 110 -4.89 2.86 -17.28
C LEU A 110 -3.99 4.07 -17.04
N ILE A 111 -2.71 3.84 -16.79
CA ILE A 111 -1.70 4.89 -16.58
C ILE A 111 -1.55 5.72 -17.84
N THR A 112 -1.39 5.08 -19.02
CA THR A 112 -1.29 5.78 -20.30
C THR A 112 -2.54 6.61 -20.60
N ALA A 113 -3.73 6.13 -20.21
CA ALA A 113 -4.98 6.86 -20.41
C ALA A 113 -5.14 8.09 -19.50
N THR A 114 -4.47 8.11 -18.34
CA THR A 114 -4.67 9.15 -17.31
C THR A 114 -3.47 10.07 -17.10
N CYS A 115 -2.28 9.67 -17.54
CA CYS A 115 -1.06 10.44 -17.45
C CYS A 115 -0.20 10.32 -18.72
N ASN A 116 -0.19 11.39 -19.52
CA ASN A 116 0.69 11.47 -20.68
C ASN A 116 2.15 11.64 -20.22
N GLY A 117 3.02 10.70 -20.60
CA GLY A 117 4.44 10.72 -20.24
C GLY A 117 4.80 10.07 -18.89
N CYS A 118 3.84 9.44 -18.21
CA CYS A 118 4.15 8.62 -17.04
C CYS A 118 4.90 7.34 -17.44
N ILE A 119 5.77 6.88 -16.54
CA ILE A 119 6.54 5.65 -16.74
C ILE A 119 5.61 4.47 -16.49
N THR A 120 5.61 3.52 -17.42
CA THR A 120 4.83 2.28 -17.33
C THR A 120 5.75 1.09 -17.12
N TYR A 121 5.19 -0.04 -16.71
CA TYR A 121 5.93 -1.29 -16.58
C TYR A 121 6.49 -1.72 -17.94
N THR A 122 7.73 -2.17 -17.96
CA THR A 122 8.41 -2.73 -19.13
C THR A 122 7.91 -4.14 -19.44
N ASP A 123 8.10 -4.60 -20.69
CA ASP A 123 7.75 -5.97 -21.07
C ASP A 123 8.49 -7.02 -20.24
N GLN A 124 9.72 -6.72 -19.82
CA GLN A 124 10.50 -7.60 -18.96
C GLN A 124 9.89 -7.70 -17.55
N GLU A 125 9.51 -6.57 -16.95
CA GLU A 125 8.84 -6.56 -15.65
C GLU A 125 7.50 -7.30 -15.72
N ILE A 126 6.73 -7.14 -16.81
CA ILE A 126 5.47 -7.87 -17.00
C ILE A 126 5.73 -9.37 -17.12
N ALA A 127 6.76 -9.78 -17.86
CA ALA A 127 7.09 -11.18 -18.07
C ALA A 127 7.56 -11.88 -16.78
N SER A 128 8.31 -11.20 -15.90
CA SER A 128 8.77 -11.79 -14.62
C SER A 128 7.77 -11.67 -13.48
N ALA A 129 6.75 -10.81 -13.61
CA ALA A 129 5.88 -10.39 -12.51
C ALA A 129 5.24 -11.53 -11.72
N GLY A 130 4.81 -12.60 -12.39
CA GLY A 130 4.20 -13.75 -11.73
C GLY A 130 5.20 -14.51 -10.86
N ASP A 131 6.41 -14.72 -11.37
CA ASP A 131 7.46 -15.40 -10.63
C ASP A 131 8.01 -14.54 -9.47
N ASP A 132 8.00 -13.21 -9.62
CA ASP A 132 8.43 -12.26 -8.58
C ASP A 132 7.56 -12.29 -7.32
N VAL A 133 6.30 -12.75 -7.44
CA VAL A 133 5.36 -12.85 -6.31
C VAL A 133 5.01 -14.27 -5.90
N ARG A 134 5.24 -15.26 -6.78
CA ARG A 134 4.87 -16.65 -6.53
C ARG A 134 5.51 -17.17 -5.24
N GLY A 135 4.70 -17.79 -4.39
CA GLY A 135 5.17 -18.39 -3.14
C GLY A 135 5.32 -17.39 -1.99
N LYS A 136 5.15 -16.08 -2.22
CA LYS A 136 5.07 -15.09 -1.13
C LYS A 136 3.70 -15.16 -0.48
N THR A 137 3.63 -14.89 0.81
CA THR A 137 2.34 -14.78 1.51
C THR A 137 1.63 -13.48 1.14
N GLU A 138 0.32 -13.44 1.30
CA GLU A 138 -0.44 -12.19 1.19
C GLU A 138 0.06 -11.16 2.21
N LEU A 139 0.50 -11.61 3.39
CA LEU A 139 1.08 -10.76 4.43
C LEU A 139 2.37 -10.09 3.96
N ASP A 140 3.28 -10.85 3.33
CA ASP A 140 4.51 -10.28 2.76
C ASP A 140 4.20 -9.23 1.69
N ALA A 141 3.22 -9.50 0.84
CA ALA A 141 2.80 -8.58 -0.20
C ALA A 141 2.20 -7.29 0.39
N LEU A 142 1.32 -7.40 1.38
CA LEU A 142 0.71 -6.26 2.07
C LEU A 142 1.77 -5.42 2.78
N ILE A 143 2.72 -6.05 3.47
CA ILE A 143 3.85 -5.36 4.11
C ILE A 143 4.68 -4.60 3.07
N ALA A 144 5.02 -5.24 1.94
CA ALA A 144 5.75 -4.58 0.86
C ALA A 144 5.01 -3.35 0.31
N TYR A 145 3.68 -3.42 0.20
CA TYR A 145 2.86 -2.26 -0.16
C TYR A 145 2.93 -1.16 0.91
N LEU A 146 2.72 -1.48 2.18
CA LEU A 146 2.77 -0.49 3.28
C LEU A 146 4.15 0.17 3.36
N GLN A 147 5.22 -0.59 3.18
CA GLN A 147 6.59 -0.06 3.19
C GLN A 147 6.88 0.91 2.02
N SER A 148 6.12 0.82 0.91
CA SER A 148 6.27 1.73 -0.21
C SER A 148 5.57 3.09 0.01
N LEU A 149 4.64 3.19 0.96
CA LEU A 149 3.78 4.37 1.10
C LEU A 149 4.57 5.60 1.55
N GLY A 150 4.60 6.61 0.68
CA GLY A 150 5.21 7.92 0.94
C GLY A 150 6.72 7.99 0.76
N THR A 151 7.35 6.93 0.24
CA THR A 151 8.80 6.89 0.01
C THR A 151 9.22 7.48 -1.34
N SER A 152 8.28 7.62 -2.27
CA SER A 152 8.51 8.18 -3.62
C SER A 152 8.82 9.68 -3.61
N ILE A 153 8.46 10.39 -2.54
CA ILE A 153 8.74 11.82 -2.39
C ILE A 153 9.96 12.06 -1.51
N LYS A 154 10.93 12.82 -2.03
CA LYS A 154 12.03 13.34 -1.22
C LYS A 154 11.51 14.54 -0.45
N THR A 155 11.23 14.34 0.83
CA THR A 155 10.83 15.44 1.73
C THR A 155 11.99 15.80 2.62
N ARG A 156 12.23 17.10 2.78
CA ARG A 156 13.17 17.59 3.79
C ARG A 156 12.43 17.50 5.13
N ARG A 157 12.96 16.72 6.07
CA ARG A 157 12.50 16.75 7.46
C ARG A 157 12.79 18.12 8.07
#